data_AF-A0A2D8IXE8-F1
#
_entry.id   AF-A0A2D8IXE8-F1
#
_cell.length_a   1.000
_cell.length_b   1.000
_cell.length_c   1.000
_cell.angle_alpha   90.00
_cell.angle_beta   90.00
_cell.angle_gamma   90.00
#
_symmetry.space_group_name_H-M   'P 1'
#
loop_
_entity.id
_entity.type
_entity.pdbx_description
1 polymer ?
#
loop_
_entity_poly.entity_id
_entity_poly.type
_entity_poly.pdbx_seq_one_letter_code
_entity_poly.pdbx_strand_id
1 'polypeptide(L)'
;MPFLLLFALWIAVPAAAQYDIDTRLPSCATLRWSEAVHRAYPDVENICQGIYQRDGRLYAKASIEVVRTTGNRITIRTLHNDGSTGHQRSLRVPPDWRATIDGREYRAGELLAGQQLTVYIPRERFDLLLEADHTAQPLASDEASAGATP
;
A
#
# COMPACT_ATOMS: atom_id res chain seq x y z
N MET A 1 20.96 41.81 -57.23
CA MET A 1 20.00 40.69 -57.27
C MET A 1 20.44 39.64 -56.25
N PRO A 2 19.47 39.00 -55.57
CA PRO A 2 19.39 38.74 -54.13
C PRO A 2 19.92 37.32 -53.79
N PHE A 3 20.01 36.82 -52.57
CA PHE A 3 18.92 36.60 -51.62
C PHE A 3 19.52 36.07 -50.32
N LEU A 4 19.29 36.79 -49.22
CA LEU A 4 19.29 36.26 -47.86
C LEU A 4 18.36 35.05 -47.80
N LEU A 5 18.83 33.89 -47.38
CA LEU A 5 17.96 32.84 -46.84
C LEU A 5 18.60 32.25 -45.58
N LEU A 6 18.08 32.71 -44.44
CA LEU A 6 18.09 32.00 -43.18
C LEU A 6 17.56 30.59 -43.42
N PHE A 7 18.36 29.56 -43.11
CA PHE A 7 17.83 28.25 -42.75
C PHE A 7 17.98 28.08 -41.24
N ALA A 8 17.02 28.65 -40.52
CA ALA A 8 16.67 28.18 -39.20
C ALA A 8 15.74 26.98 -39.40
N LEU A 9 16.15 25.75 -39.10
CA LEU A 9 15.17 24.74 -38.70
C LEU A 9 15.77 23.52 -37.95
N TRP A 10 15.54 23.52 -36.64
CA TRP A 10 15.05 22.41 -35.83
C TRP A 10 15.92 21.16 -35.71
N ILE A 11 16.75 21.12 -34.66
CA ILE A 11 17.17 19.86 -34.07
C ILE A 11 15.94 19.28 -33.36
N ALA A 12 15.44 18.16 -33.89
CA ALA A 12 14.39 17.36 -33.28
C ALA A 12 14.82 16.94 -31.87
N VAL A 13 14.06 17.35 -30.86
CA VAL A 13 14.23 16.84 -29.50
C VAL A 13 13.83 15.36 -29.53
N PRO A 14 14.74 14.40 -29.24
CA PRO A 14 14.32 13.02 -29.04
C PRO A 14 13.45 13.02 -27.79
N ALA A 15 12.21 12.56 -27.93
CA ALA A 15 11.27 12.41 -26.84
C ALA A 15 11.96 11.62 -25.71
N ALA A 16 12.20 12.28 -24.58
CA ALA A 16 12.51 11.58 -23.35
C ALA A 16 11.34 10.62 -23.09
N ALA A 17 11.64 9.33 -22.91
CA ALA A 17 10.67 8.33 -22.53
C ALA A 17 9.92 8.79 -21.28
N GLN A 18 8.68 9.23 -21.46
CA GLN A 18 7.77 9.52 -20.35
C GLN A 18 7.06 8.20 -20.01
N TYR A 19 7.68 7.39 -19.16
CA TYR A 19 7.00 6.34 -18.42
C TYR A 19 7.13 6.66 -16.93
N ASP A 20 6.24 7.52 -16.44
CA ASP A 20 5.93 7.58 -15.01
C ASP A 20 4.55 6.95 -14.83
N ILE A 21 4.51 5.61 -14.95
CA ILE A 21 3.35 4.84 -14.53
C ILE A 21 3.51 4.68 -13.03
N ASP A 22 2.95 5.63 -12.29
CA ASP A 22 1.99 5.30 -11.23
C ASP A 22 2.30 3.98 -10.50
N THR A 23 3.41 3.93 -9.76
CA THR A 23 3.57 2.97 -8.65
C THR A 23 2.61 3.37 -7.52
N ARG A 24 1.30 3.40 -7.80
CA ARG A 24 0.29 3.46 -6.74
C ARG A 24 0.32 2.11 -6.06
N LEU A 25 0.83 2.10 -4.83
CA LEU A 25 0.66 0.94 -3.98
C LEU A 25 -0.83 0.58 -3.95
N PRO A 26 -1.17 -0.72 -3.98
CA PRO A 26 -2.54 -1.18 -3.87
C PRO A 26 -3.19 -0.57 -2.62
N SER A 27 -4.50 -0.33 -2.68
CA SER A 27 -5.23 0.20 -1.52
C SER A 27 -5.72 -0.95 -0.63
N CYS A 28 -6.11 -0.64 0.61
CA CYS A 28 -6.77 -1.62 1.49
C CYS A 28 -8.07 -2.19 0.90
N ALA A 29 -8.76 -1.43 0.03
CA ALA A 29 -10.03 -1.83 -0.57
C ALA A 29 -9.87 -2.96 -1.60
N THR A 30 -8.69 -3.11 -2.20
CA THR A 30 -8.41 -4.12 -3.23
C THR A 30 -7.66 -5.33 -2.68
N LEU A 31 -7.60 -5.48 -1.35
CA LEU A 31 -6.94 -6.62 -0.72
C LEU A 31 -7.89 -7.80 -0.53
N ARG A 32 -7.37 -9.01 -0.77
CA ARG A 32 -7.99 -10.25 -0.33
C ARG A 32 -7.21 -10.82 0.84
N TRP A 33 -7.81 -10.83 2.02
CA TRP A 33 -7.18 -11.39 3.21
C TRP A 33 -7.17 -12.91 3.20
N SER A 34 -6.16 -13.53 3.81
CA SER A 34 -6.16 -14.97 4.03
C SER A 34 -7.19 -15.38 5.08
N GLU A 35 -7.75 -16.57 4.94
CA GLU A 35 -8.73 -17.11 5.90
C GLU A 35 -8.19 -17.15 7.34
N ALA A 36 -6.89 -17.43 7.49
CA ALA A 36 -6.22 -17.44 8.79
C ALA A 36 -6.22 -16.05 9.46
N VAL A 37 -6.20 -14.97 8.67
CA VAL A 37 -6.31 -13.60 9.18
C VAL A 37 -7.74 -13.29 9.57
N HIS A 38 -8.73 -13.56 8.71
CA HIS A 38 -10.14 -13.35 9.07
C HIS A 38 -10.54 -14.11 10.35
N ARG A 39 -10.08 -15.35 10.50
CA ARG A 39 -10.38 -16.12 11.72
C ARG A 39 -9.76 -15.50 12.98
N ALA A 40 -8.60 -14.88 12.83
CA ALA A 40 -7.88 -14.25 13.93
C ALA A 40 -8.34 -12.81 14.21
N TYR A 41 -8.81 -12.11 13.17
CA TYR A 41 -9.21 -10.72 13.11
C TYR A 41 -10.40 -10.61 12.16
N PRO A 42 -11.64 -10.87 12.65
CA PRO A 42 -12.85 -10.86 11.81
C PRO A 42 -13.22 -9.49 11.26
N ASP A 43 -12.53 -8.45 11.73
CA ASP A 43 -12.72 -7.04 11.39
C ASP A 43 -11.52 -6.46 10.60
N VAL A 44 -10.72 -7.31 9.97
CA VAL A 44 -9.46 -6.91 9.32
C VAL A 44 -9.66 -5.87 8.20
N GLU A 45 -10.80 -5.87 7.54
CA GLU A 45 -11.19 -4.91 6.52
C GLU A 45 -11.36 -3.51 7.09
N ASN A 46 -11.83 -3.41 8.34
CA ASN A 46 -12.12 -2.14 9.00
C ASN A 46 -10.89 -1.52 9.68
N ILE A 47 -9.78 -2.25 9.78
CA ILE A 47 -8.58 -1.82 10.53
C ILE A 47 -7.40 -1.48 9.61
N CYS A 48 -7.48 -1.82 8.32
CA CYS A 48 -6.44 -1.52 7.35
C CYS A 48 -6.46 -0.03 7.02
N GLN A 49 -5.37 0.66 7.38
CA GLN A 49 -5.22 2.11 7.23
C GLN A 49 -4.37 2.51 6.01
N GLY A 50 -3.70 1.55 5.38
CA GLY A 50 -2.92 1.76 4.18
C GLY A 50 -1.92 0.64 3.92
N ILE A 51 -1.34 0.66 2.71
CA ILE A 51 -0.29 -0.28 2.32
C ILE A 51 1.05 0.45 2.30
N TYR A 52 2.06 -0.20 2.86
CA TYR A 52 3.42 0.30 2.98
C TYR A 52 4.39 -0.69 2.35
N GLN A 53 5.39 -0.18 1.63
CA GLN A 53 6.49 -0.99 1.11
C GLN A 53 7.75 -0.75 1.94
N ARG A 54 8.38 -1.82 2.40
CA ARG A 54 9.68 -1.80 3.08
C ARG A 54 10.55 -2.92 2.55
N ASP A 55 11.77 -2.63 2.15
CA ASP A 55 12.73 -3.63 1.67
C ASP A 55 12.16 -4.51 0.54
N GLY A 56 11.38 -3.90 -0.38
CA GLY A 56 10.69 -4.59 -1.47
C GLY A 56 9.48 -5.44 -1.06
N ARG A 57 9.14 -5.51 0.24
CA ARG A 57 7.99 -6.26 0.77
C ARG A 57 6.84 -5.34 1.10
N LEU A 58 5.62 -5.80 0.81
CA LEU A 58 4.40 -5.06 1.12
C LEU A 58 3.87 -5.44 2.50
N TYR A 59 3.33 -4.43 3.18
CA TYR A 59 2.73 -4.54 4.50
C TYR A 59 1.42 -3.78 4.53
N ALA A 60 0.39 -4.35 5.14
CA ALA A 60 -0.80 -3.61 5.50
C ALA A 60 -0.61 -3.02 6.91
N LYS A 61 -0.79 -1.70 7.03
CA LYS A 61 -0.70 -0.95 8.28
C LYS A 61 -2.05 -0.98 8.99
N ALA A 62 -2.04 -1.23 10.30
CA ALA A 62 -3.21 -1.10 11.16
C ALA A 62 -2.82 -0.51 12.53
N SER A 63 -3.78 0.06 13.23
CA SER A 63 -3.62 0.48 14.63
C SER A 63 -4.31 -0.50 15.58
N ILE A 64 -3.69 -0.70 16.73
CA ILE A 64 -4.23 -1.47 17.85
C ILE A 64 -4.06 -0.69 19.14
N GLU A 65 -4.85 -1.02 20.15
CA GLU A 65 -4.70 -0.53 21.50
C GLU A 65 -4.34 -1.68 22.44
N VAL A 66 -3.38 -1.44 23.33
CA VAL A 66 -3.05 -2.35 24.42
C VAL A 66 -4.14 -2.27 25.49
N VAL A 67 -4.81 -3.40 25.74
CA VAL A 67 -5.83 -3.51 26.81
C VAL A 67 -5.18 -3.94 28.11
N ARG A 68 -4.23 -4.88 28.05
CA ARG A 68 -3.55 -5.43 29.22
C ARG A 68 -2.24 -6.08 28.83
N THR A 69 -1.28 -6.01 29.75
CA THR A 69 -0.02 -6.74 29.66
C THR A 69 0.14 -7.64 30.88
N THR A 70 0.65 -8.85 30.69
CA THR A 70 1.05 -9.76 31.79
C THR A 70 2.27 -10.57 31.35
N GLY A 71 3.46 -10.20 31.83
CA GLY A 71 4.71 -10.77 31.35
C GLY A 71 4.93 -10.47 29.86
N ASN A 72 5.10 -11.51 29.04
CA ASN A 72 5.18 -11.39 27.57
C ASN A 72 3.86 -11.70 26.86
N ARG A 73 2.74 -11.74 27.59
CA ARG A 73 1.40 -11.83 27.01
C ARG A 73 0.78 -10.43 26.94
N ILE A 74 0.35 -10.05 25.75
CA ILE A 74 -0.29 -8.77 25.46
C ILE A 74 -1.72 -9.07 25.02
N THR A 75 -2.68 -8.42 25.66
CA THR A 75 -4.07 -8.34 25.21
C THR A 75 -4.24 -7.03 24.47
N ILE A 76 -4.68 -7.12 23.23
CA ILE A 76 -4.88 -5.98 22.33
C ILE A 76 -6.33 -5.94 21.88
N ARG A 77 -6.79 -4.77 21.47
CA ARG A 77 -7.98 -4.60 20.64
C ARG A 77 -7.61 -3.85 19.38
N THR A 78 -8.29 -4.16 18.29
CA THR A 78 -8.13 -3.44 17.03
C THR A 78 -8.78 -2.05 17.10
N LEU A 79 -8.24 -1.10 16.34
CA LEU A 79 -8.84 0.21 16.13
C LEU A 79 -9.30 0.31 14.69
N HIS A 80 -10.59 0.60 14.50
CA HIS A 80 -11.21 0.74 13.20
C HIS A 80 -10.88 2.10 12.59
N ASN A 81 -11.00 2.20 11.27
CA ASN A 81 -10.75 3.42 10.52
C ASN A 81 -11.71 4.57 10.88
N ASP A 82 -12.87 4.25 11.43
CA ASP A 82 -13.87 5.22 11.94
C ASP A 82 -13.61 5.68 13.39
N GLY A 83 -12.55 5.17 14.02
CA GLY A 83 -12.19 5.47 15.41
C GLY A 83 -12.87 4.58 16.45
N SER A 84 -13.77 3.68 16.05
CA SER A 84 -14.35 2.70 16.96
C SER A 84 -13.35 1.58 17.29
N THR A 85 -13.63 0.83 18.36
CA THR A 85 -12.79 -0.30 18.77
C THR A 85 -13.40 -1.62 18.31
N GLY A 86 -12.55 -2.54 17.87
CA GLY A 86 -12.97 -3.82 17.32
C GLY A 86 -12.62 -5.04 18.17
N HIS A 87 -12.25 -6.12 17.48
CA HIS A 87 -11.95 -7.41 18.06
C HIS A 87 -10.80 -7.34 19.09
N GLN A 88 -11.02 -7.99 20.25
CA GLN A 88 -10.00 -8.12 21.29
C GLN A 88 -9.36 -9.51 21.26
N ARG A 89 -8.03 -9.57 21.35
CA ARG A 89 -7.29 -10.83 21.38
C ARG A 89 -6.07 -10.77 22.29
N SER A 90 -5.75 -11.90 22.92
CA SER A 90 -4.49 -12.07 23.65
C SER A 90 -3.49 -12.89 22.83
N LEU A 91 -2.25 -12.42 22.75
CA LEU A 91 -1.14 -13.12 22.12
C LEU A 91 0.09 -13.12 23.04
N ARG A 92 0.93 -14.14 22.89
CA ARG A 92 2.25 -14.19 23.53
C ARG A 92 3.28 -13.77 22.49
N VAL A 93 4.12 -12.81 22.85
CA VAL A 93 5.24 -12.36 22.00
C VAL A 93 6.56 -12.94 22.50
N PRO A 94 7.56 -13.11 21.63
CA PRO A 94 8.91 -13.48 22.01
C PRO A 94 9.53 -12.50 23.04
N PRO A 95 10.45 -12.93 23.92
CA PRO A 95 11.07 -12.05 24.92
C PRO A 95 11.90 -10.89 24.34
N ASP A 96 12.43 -11.07 23.14
CA ASP A 96 13.20 -10.10 22.37
C ASP A 96 12.33 -9.15 21.55
N TRP A 97 11.02 -9.40 21.44
CA TRP A 97 10.11 -8.52 20.72
C TRP A 97 10.08 -7.10 21.30
N ARG A 98 10.04 -6.10 20.42
CA ARG A 98 9.97 -4.68 20.77
C ARG A 98 8.83 -3.99 20.02
N ALA A 99 8.14 -3.09 20.72
CA ALA A 99 7.23 -2.12 20.11
C ALA A 99 7.96 -0.77 20.01
N THR A 100 7.77 -0.04 18.91
CA THR A 100 8.25 1.34 18.79
C THR A 100 7.09 2.30 18.97
N ILE A 101 7.17 3.18 19.96
CA ILE A 101 6.17 4.22 20.26
C ILE A 101 6.94 5.55 20.37
N ASP A 102 6.58 6.54 19.56
CA ASP A 102 7.24 7.84 19.52
C ASP A 102 8.78 7.77 19.41
N GLY A 103 9.27 6.84 18.59
CA GLY A 103 10.71 6.62 18.37
C GLY A 103 11.43 5.90 19.51
N ARG A 104 10.72 5.49 20.56
CA ARG A 104 11.28 4.73 21.69
C ARG A 104 10.87 3.26 21.61
N GLU A 105 11.79 2.37 21.95
CA GLU A 105 11.52 0.94 22.01
C GLU A 105 11.03 0.50 23.39
N TYR A 106 10.02 -0.36 23.41
CA TYR A 106 9.41 -0.93 24.61
C TYR A 106 9.37 -2.44 24.51
N ARG A 107 9.68 -3.11 25.61
CA ARG A 107 9.42 -4.54 25.80
C ARG A 107 7.93 -4.76 26.03
N ALA A 108 7.45 -5.98 25.77
CA ALA A 108 6.07 -6.36 26.02
C ALA A 108 5.61 -5.97 27.45
N GLY A 109 6.39 -6.31 28.47
CA GLY A 109 6.09 -6.06 29.88
C GLY A 109 6.06 -4.59 30.29
N GLU A 110 6.58 -3.69 29.45
CA GLU A 110 6.64 -2.24 29.69
C GLU A 110 5.44 -1.52 29.08
N LEU A 111 4.66 -2.21 28.24
CA LEU A 111 3.48 -1.64 27.61
C LEU A 111 2.37 -1.44 28.64
N LEU A 112 1.79 -0.25 28.61
CA LEU A 112 0.69 0.18 29.46
C LEU A 112 -0.64 0.08 28.72
N ALA A 113 -1.72 -0.16 29.47
CA ALA A 113 -3.06 -0.12 28.91
C ALA A 113 -3.39 1.28 28.34
N GLY A 114 -4.11 1.32 27.23
CA GLY A 114 -4.44 2.54 26.49
C GLY A 114 -3.38 2.99 25.50
N GLN A 115 -2.17 2.40 25.49
CA GLN A 115 -1.17 2.71 24.47
C GLN A 115 -1.62 2.19 23.10
N GLN A 116 -1.46 3.03 22.08
CA GLN A 116 -1.71 2.64 20.70
C GLN A 116 -0.41 2.23 20.01
N LEU A 117 -0.47 1.13 19.25
CA LEU A 117 0.65 0.62 18.47
C LEU A 117 0.26 0.58 17.00
N THR A 118 1.20 0.95 16.14
CA THR A 118 1.11 0.63 14.71
C THR A 118 1.65 -0.78 14.49
N VAL A 119 0.86 -1.63 13.83
CA VAL A 119 1.28 -2.96 13.42
C VAL A 119 1.34 -3.07 11.90
N TYR A 120 2.28 -3.89 11.43
CA TYR A 120 2.50 -4.16 10.02
C TYR A 120 2.22 -5.64 9.75
N ILE A 121 1.13 -5.91 9.05
CA ILE A 121 0.74 -7.24 8.64
C ILE A 121 1.49 -7.53 7.32
N PRO A 122 2.23 -8.63 7.19
CA PRO A 122 3.05 -8.86 6.01
C PRO A 122 2.24 -9.46 4.85
N ARG A 123 2.69 -9.25 3.61
CA ARG A 123 2.00 -9.72 2.39
C ARG A 123 1.61 -11.19 2.41
N GLU A 124 2.34 -12.10 3.04
CA GLU A 124 1.96 -13.53 3.02
C GLU A 124 0.62 -13.80 3.75
N ARG A 125 0.04 -12.79 4.39
CA ARG A 125 -1.26 -12.80 5.05
C ARG A 125 -2.40 -12.23 4.19
N PHE A 126 -2.10 -11.61 3.03
CA PHE A 126 -3.07 -11.00 2.12
C PHE A 126 -2.58 -10.96 0.66
N ASP A 127 -3.51 -10.99 -0.29
CA ASP A 127 -3.20 -10.90 -1.72
C ASP A 127 -3.75 -9.60 -2.32
N LEU A 128 -3.13 -9.13 -3.39
CA LEU A 128 -3.56 -7.94 -4.11
C LEU A 128 -4.50 -8.36 -5.24
N LEU A 129 -5.70 -7.82 -5.26
CA LEU A 129 -6.57 -7.94 -6.42
C LEU A 129 -6.19 -6.82 -7.40
N LEU A 130 -5.77 -7.21 -8.60
CA LEU A 130 -5.69 -6.30 -9.72
C LEU A 130 -7.12 -6.06 -10.20
N GLU A 131 -7.67 -4.87 -9.95
CA GLU A 131 -8.81 -4.40 -10.73
C GLU A 131 -8.28 -4.17 -12.15
N ALA A 132 -8.63 -5.07 -13.07
CA ALA A 132 -8.42 -4.82 -14.48
C ALA A 132 -9.33 -3.67 -14.90
N ASP A 133 -8.76 -2.47 -14.99
CA ASP A 133 -9.44 -1.29 -15.49
C ASP A 133 -9.76 -1.53 -16.98
N HIS A 134 -10.98 -1.99 -17.26
CA HIS A 134 -11.49 -2.16 -18.61
C HIS A 134 -12.07 -0.85 -19.08
N THR A 135 -11.18 0.11 -19.33
CA THR A 135 -11.39 1.06 -20.42
C THR A 135 -10.23 0.91 -21.39
N ALA A 136 -10.18 -0.26 -22.05
CA ALA A 136 -9.55 -0.35 -23.35
C ALA A 136 -10.38 0.54 -24.28
N GLN A 137 -9.99 1.80 -24.38
CA GLN A 137 -10.50 2.70 -25.39
C GLN A 137 -10.22 2.03 -26.75
N PRO A 138 -11.25 1.79 -27.60
CA PRO A 138 -11.02 1.17 -28.90
C PRO A 138 -9.97 1.99 -29.64
N LEU A 139 -8.94 1.30 -30.15
CA LEU A 139 -8.01 1.85 -31.12
C LEU A 139 -8.80 2.26 -32.37
N ALA A 140 -9.37 3.45 -32.34
CA ALA A 140 -9.81 4.15 -33.53
C ALA A 140 -8.64 5.02 -34.01
N SER A 141 -8.46 5.06 -35.33
CA SER A 141 -7.39 5.67 -36.14
C SER A 141 -6.05 4.91 -36.08
N ASP A 142 -5.52 4.33 -37.17
CA ASP A 142 -5.39 4.92 -38.51
C ASP A 142 -5.68 3.94 -39.67
N GLU A 143 -6.78 4.16 -40.40
CA GLU A 143 -6.84 3.85 -41.83
C GLU A 143 -6.58 5.18 -42.58
N ALA A 144 -5.31 5.55 -42.73
CA ALA A 144 -4.90 6.61 -43.65
C ALA A 144 -3.42 6.44 -44.02
N SER A 145 -3.17 5.73 -45.13
CA SER A 145 -2.17 6.11 -46.16
C SER A 145 -1.73 4.87 -46.93
N ALA A 146 -2.14 4.78 -48.21
CA ALA A 146 -1.23 4.68 -49.35
C ALA A 146 -2.01 4.25 -50.60
N GLY A 147 -2.05 5.11 -51.62
CA GLY A 147 -2.55 4.71 -52.93
C GLY A 147 -2.83 5.85 -53.91
N ALA A 148 -1.87 6.77 -54.13
CA ALA A 148 -1.94 7.70 -55.25
C ALA A 148 -0.60 7.74 -56.00
N THR A 149 -0.59 7.10 -57.17
CA THR A 149 0.35 7.20 -58.30
C THR A 149 -0.43 6.60 -59.48
N PRO A 150 -0.30 7.06 -60.75
CA PRO A 150 0.77 7.89 -61.34
C PRO A 150 0.39 9.33 -61.71
#